data_AF-A0A7X8EMU5-F1
#
_entry.id   AF-A0A7X8EMU5-F1
#
_cell.length_a   1.000
_cell.length_b   1.000
_cell.length_c   1.000
_cell.angle_alpha   90.00
_cell.angle_beta   90.00
_cell.angle_gamma   90.00
#
_symmetry.space_group_name_H-M   'P 1'
#
loop_
_entity.id
_entity.type
_entity.pdbx_description
1 polymer ?
#
loop_
_entity_poly.entity_id
_entity_poly.type
_entity_poly.pdbx_seq_one_letter_code
_entity_poly.pdbx_strand_id
1 'polypeptide(L)' 'PDNIYGNCSMCGRCAELCPVNAISLEKGKNHAICNEYVRLTGVKFSPRYGCGKCQVGVPCEFEIPRR' A
#
# COMPACT_ATOMS: atom_id res chain seq x y z
N PRO A 1 -18.40 3.23 1.96
CA PRO A 1 -18.93 4.57 1.63
C PRO A 1 -18.42 5.01 0.25
N ASP A 2 -19.23 4.69 -0.75
CA ASP A 2 -19.32 5.14 -2.16
C ASP A 2 -18.06 5.29 -3.04
N ASN A 3 -16.86 5.24 -2.47
CA ASN A 3 -15.58 5.24 -3.18
C ASN A 3 -14.55 4.32 -2.49
N ILE A 4 -13.45 4.06 -3.19
CA ILE A 4 -12.38 3.14 -2.76
C ILE A 4 -11.66 3.54 -1.45
N TYR A 5 -11.89 4.76 -0.94
CA TYR A 5 -11.28 5.28 0.27
C TYR A 5 -12.26 5.48 1.42
N GLY A 6 -13.53 5.07 1.30
CA GLY A 6 -14.49 5.46 2.33
C GLY A 6 -14.21 4.89 3.73
N ASN A 7 -13.47 3.77 3.82
CA ASN A 7 -13.00 3.19 5.09
C ASN A 7 -11.59 3.68 5.51
N CYS A 8 -11.00 4.61 4.75
CA CYS A 8 -9.70 5.19 5.08
C CYS A 8 -9.84 6.21 6.22
N SER A 9 -9.07 6.03 7.29
CA SER A 9 -8.95 7.02 8.39
C SER A 9 -7.90 8.10 8.11
N MET A 10 -7.27 8.09 6.93
CA MET A 10 -6.19 9.01 6.55
C MET A 10 -4.97 8.96 7.49
N CYS A 11 -4.72 7.83 8.17
CA CYS A 11 -3.62 7.68 9.12
C CYS A 11 -2.19 7.72 8.54
N GLY A 12 -2.03 7.66 7.21
CA GLY A 12 -0.71 7.71 6.56
C GLY A 12 0.17 6.45 6.70
N ARG A 13 -0.21 5.47 7.53
CA ARG A 13 0.63 4.28 7.80
C ARG A 13 1.02 3.48 6.56
N CYS A 14 0.13 3.37 5.57
CA CYS A 14 0.43 2.70 4.31
C CYS A 14 1.52 3.41 3.49
N ALA A 15 1.64 4.75 3.61
CA ALA A 15 2.70 5.53 2.98
C ALA A 15 4.04 5.32 3.69
N GLU A 16 4.05 5.34 5.02
CA GLU A 16 5.25 5.09 5.84
C GLU A 16 5.87 3.70 5.56
N LEU A 17 5.02 2.69 5.35
CA LEU A 17 5.46 1.32 5.08
C LEU A 17 5.86 1.08 3.63
N CYS A 18 5.63 2.04 2.72
CA CYS A 18 5.89 1.85 1.31
C CYS A 18 7.41 1.93 1.02
N PRO A 19 8.05 0.86 0.53
CA PRO A 19 9.50 0.81 0.36
C PRO A 19 10.05 1.74 -0.74
N VAL A 20 9.16 2.26 -1.58
CA VAL A 20 9.51 3.12 -2.74
C VAL A 20 8.71 4.42 -2.76
N ASN A 21 8.11 4.82 -1.62
CA ASN A 21 7.36 6.07 -1.47
C ASN A 21 6.30 6.29 -2.58
N ALA A 22 5.64 5.22 -3.01
CA ALA A 22 4.64 5.28 -4.09
C ALA A 22 3.25 5.74 -3.62
N ILE A 23 3.08 6.13 -2.36
CA ILE A 23 1.79 6.51 -1.77
C ILE A 23 1.94 7.87 -1.10
N SER A 24 1.02 8.79 -1.39
CA SER A 24 0.86 10.06 -0.68
C SER A 24 -0.59 10.25 -0.23
N LEU A 25 -0.83 11.06 0.80
CA LEU A 25 -2.18 11.33 1.29
C LEU A 25 -2.99 12.22 0.32
N GLU A 26 -2.30 13.05 -0.46
CA GLU A 26 -2.89 14.02 -1.38
C GLU A 26 -3.20 13.41 -2.75
N LYS A 27 -2.31 12.53 -3.25
CA LYS A 27 -2.37 11.96 -4.61
C LYS A 27 -2.73 10.49 -4.62
N GLY A 28 -2.74 9.82 -3.47
CA GLY A 28 -2.95 8.39 -3.37
C GLY A 28 -1.77 7.58 -3.91
N LYS A 29 -2.05 6.38 -4.42
CA LYS A 29 -1.03 5.42 -4.86
C LYS A 29 -0.64 5.64 -6.33
N ASN A 30 0.64 5.89 -6.56
CA ASN A 30 1.26 5.81 -7.88
C ASN A 30 1.54 4.34 -8.25
N HIS A 31 0.70 3.79 -9.12
CA HIS A 31 0.76 2.40 -9.52
C HIS A 31 1.97 2.07 -10.41
N ALA A 32 2.50 3.03 -11.17
CA ALA A 32 3.66 2.80 -12.04
C ALA A 32 4.92 2.50 -11.21
N ILE A 33 5.21 3.35 -10.20
CA ILE A 33 6.35 3.16 -9.29
C ILE A 33 6.19 1.86 -8.48
N CYS A 34 4.97 1.60 -7.96
CA CYS A 34 4.69 0.38 -7.21
C CYS A 34 4.88 -0.89 -8.05
N ASN A 35 4.41 -0.90 -9.30
CA ASN A 35 4.51 -2.06 -10.18
C ASN A 35 5.98 -2.35 -10.52
N GLU A 36 6.76 -1.31 -10.83
CA GLU A 36 8.18 -1.50 -11.13
C GLU A 36 8.94 -2.12 -9.95
N TYR A 37 8.67 -1.68 -8.72
CA TYR A 37 9.23 -2.32 -7.53
C TYR A 37 8.81 -3.78 -7.39
N VAL A 38 7.52 -4.09 -7.56
CA VAL A 38 7.01 -5.46 -7.47
C VAL A 38 7.67 -6.36 -8.52
N ARG A 39 7.85 -5.88 -9.75
CA ARG A 39 8.57 -6.59 -10.81
C ARG A 39 10.02 -6.89 -10.42
N LEU A 40 10.74 -5.91 -9.85
CA LEU A 40 12.10 -6.11 -9.33
C LEU A 40 12.14 -7.18 -8.23
N THR A 41 11.16 -7.18 -7.31
CA THR A 41 11.05 -8.25 -6.31
C THR A 41 10.80 -9.62 -6.94
N GLY A 42 10.05 -9.69 -8.04
CA GLY A 42 9.80 -10.94 -8.76
C GLY A 42 11.03 -11.56 -9.39
N VAL A 43 11.91 -10.73 -9.96
CA VAL A 43 13.22 -11.20 -10.43
C VAL A 43 14.07 -11.70 -9.26
N LYS A 44 14.08 -10.97 -8.14
CA LYS A 44 14.93 -11.29 -6.98
C LYS A 44 14.49 -12.52 -6.19
N PHE A 45 13.19 -12.79 -6.09
CA PHE A 45 12.63 -13.81 -5.19
C PHE A 45 11.86 -14.93 -5.93
N SER A 46 12.12 -15.12 -7.22
CA SER A 46 11.52 -16.19 -8.03
C SER A 46 11.57 -17.57 -7.33
N PRO A 47 10.48 -18.39 -7.38
CA PRO A 47 9.29 -18.22 -8.21
C PRO A 47 8.13 -17.47 -7.55
N ARG A 48 8.27 -17.00 -6.30
CA ARG A 48 7.16 -16.39 -5.54
C ARG A 48 7.54 -15.00 -5.06
N TYR A 49 6.71 -14.02 -5.39
CA TYR A 49 6.92 -12.63 -4.98
C TYR A 49 5.60 -11.90 -4.78
N GLY A 50 5.68 -10.72 -4.18
CA GLY A 50 4.55 -9.84 -3.93
C GLY A 50 4.92 -8.74 -2.94
N CYS A 51 4.17 -7.65 -2.96
CA CYS A 51 4.30 -6.58 -1.97
C CYS A 51 2.91 -6.21 -1.43
N GLY A 52 2.67 -6.53 -0.17
CA GLY A 52 1.44 -6.20 0.57
C GLY A 52 1.67 -5.22 1.72
N LYS A 53 2.82 -4.53 1.76
CA LYS A 53 3.21 -3.66 2.90
C LYS A 53 2.27 -2.49 3.17
N CYS A 54 1.46 -2.09 2.19
CA CYS A 54 0.40 -1.11 2.38
C CYS A 54 -0.89 -1.70 2.99
N GLN A 55 -0.97 -3.02 3.20
CA GLN A 55 -2.11 -3.74 3.77
C GLN A 55 -1.78 -4.49 5.06
N VAL A 56 -0.49 -4.69 5.37
CA VAL A 56 -0.03 -5.34 6.60
C VAL A 56 0.67 -4.35 7.52
N GLY A 57 0.50 -4.47 8.83
CA GLY A 57 1.00 -3.52 9.83
C GLY A 57 0.32 -2.14 9.77
N VAL A 58 -0.90 -2.08 9.22
CA VAL A 58 -1.73 -0.87 9.11
C VAL A 58 -2.99 -1.00 9.98
N PRO A 59 -3.58 0.11 10.46
CA PRO A 59 -4.81 0.05 11.27
C PRO A 59 -5.99 -0.64 10.56
N CYS A 60 -6.01 -0.62 9.23
CA CYS A 60 -7.04 -1.26 8.41
C CYS A 60 -6.72 -2.70 7.97
N GLU A 61 -5.71 -3.36 8.56
CA GLU A 61 -5.33 -4.74 8.21
C GLU A 61 -6.39 -5.76 8.67
N PHE A 62 -6.93 -5.57 9.87
CA PHE A 62 -7.82 -6.54 10.52
C PHE A 62 -9.24 -6.01 10.76
N GLU A 63 -9.46 -4.70 10.67
CA GLU A 63 -10.74 -4.06 10.93
C GLU A 63 -10.89 -2.74 10.15
N ILE A 64 -12.10 -2.18 10.14
CA ILE A 64 -12.31 -0.81 9.65
C ILE A 64 -11.88 0.15 10.78
N PRO A 65 -10.83 0.97 10.57
CA PRO A 65 -10.33 1.84 11.62
C PRO A 65 -11.36 2.92 11.96
N ARG A 66 -11.45 3.26 13.25
CA ARG A 66 -12.18 4.44 13.69
C ARG A 66 -11.47 5.69 13.16
N ARG A 67 -12.25 6.69 12.76
CA ARG A 67 -11.73 8.01 12.35
C ARG A 67 -11.27 8.80 13.56
#